data_AF-A0AAV1Q677-F1
#
_entry.id   AF-A0AAV1Q677-F1
#
_cell.length_a   1.000
_cell.length_b   1.000
_cell.length_c   1.000
_cell.angle_alpha   90.00
_cell.angle_beta   90.00
_cell.angle_gamma   90.00
#
_symmetry.space_group_name_H-M   'P 1'
#
loop_
_entity.id
_entity.type
_entity.pdbx_description
1 polymer ?
#
loop_
_entity_poly.entity_id
_entity_poly.type
_entity_poly.pdbx_seq_one_letter_code
_entity_poly.pdbx_strand_id
1 'polypeptide(L)'
;MEDLIKCYFEIGLSNKEILAVLAQNHSIVISIRTLKRRCRELGLCRRRNQSDIDNVIAFVQEELHGNGQMQGYRWLHLRAIQRGLRCLKGL
;
A
#
# COMPACT_ATOMS: atom_id res chain seq x y z
N MET A 1 -8.92 -21.87 0.06
CA MET A 1 -7.78 -21.25 0.77
C MET A 1 -7.65 -19.78 0.43
N GLU A 2 -7.67 -19.43 -0.86
CA GLU A 2 -7.53 -18.05 -1.34
C GLU A 2 -8.71 -17.15 -0.92
N ASP A 3 -9.95 -17.65 -0.96
CA ASP A 3 -11.14 -16.91 -0.50
C ASP A 3 -11.10 -16.58 0.99
N LEU A 4 -10.56 -17.48 1.82
CA LEU A 4 -10.36 -17.25 3.25
C LEU A 4 -9.31 -16.16 3.49
N ILE A 5 -8.19 -16.22 2.77
CA ILE A 5 -7.15 -15.19 2.84
C ILE A 5 -7.74 -13.83 2.45
N LYS A 6 -8.57 -13.79 1.39
CA LYS A 6 -9.24 -12.56 0.95
C LYS A 6 -10.21 -12.02 2.00
N CYS A 7 -11.10 -12.86 2.52
CA CYS A 7 -12.07 -12.49 3.55
C CYS A 7 -11.36 -11.94 4.80
N TYR A 8 -10.38 -12.66 5.34
CA TYR A 8 -9.64 -12.19 6.53
C TYR A 8 -8.81 -10.93 6.27
N PHE A 9 -8.33 -10.76 5.04
CA PHE A 9 -7.61 -9.55 4.64
C PHE A 9 -8.55 -8.34 4.54
N GLU A 10 -9.77 -8.51 4.01
CA GLU A 10 -10.80 -7.48 3.90
C GLU A 10 -11.37 -7.08 5.28
N ILE A 11 -11.45 -8.02 6.21
CA ILE A 11 -11.77 -7.76 7.63
C ILE A 11 -10.68 -6.90 8.31
N GLY A 12 -9.49 -6.79 7.71
CA GLY A 12 -8.40 -5.93 8.21
C GLY A 12 -7.42 -6.62 9.16
N LEU A 13 -7.54 -7.95 9.34
CA LEU A 13 -6.61 -8.72 10.18
C LEU A 13 -5.18 -8.57 9.66
N SER A 14 -4.18 -8.56 10.55
CA SER A 14 -2.76 -8.55 10.18
C SER A 14 -2.30 -9.90 9.64
N ASN A 15 -1.14 -9.94 8.97
CA ASN A 15 -0.61 -11.20 8.43
C ASN A 15 -0.36 -12.26 9.51
N LYS A 16 -0.04 -11.87 10.76
CA LYS A 16 0.16 -12.82 11.86
C LYS A 16 -1.17 -13.39 12.35
N GLU A 17 -2.20 -12.55 12.44
CA GLU A 17 -3.54 -12.98 12.84
C GLU A 17 -4.17 -13.88 11.79
N ILE A 18 -4.02 -13.54 10.50
CA ILE A 18 -4.48 -14.41 9.39
C ILE A 18 -3.84 -15.80 9.50
N LEU A 19 -2.54 -15.90 9.80
CA LEU A 19 -1.88 -17.19 10.04
C LEU A 19 -2.47 -17.93 11.24
N ALA A 20 -2.69 -17.23 12.35
CA ALA A 20 -3.22 -17.82 13.57
C ALA A 20 -4.65 -18.36 13.36
N VAL A 21 -5.50 -17.63 12.64
CA VAL A 21 -6.88 -18.04 12.33
C VAL A 21 -6.89 -19.19 11.32
N LEU A 22 -6.01 -19.16 10.31
CA LEU A 22 -5.88 -20.29 9.37
C LEU A 22 -5.43 -21.57 10.08
N ALA A 23 -4.51 -21.46 11.03
CA ALA A 23 -4.03 -22.61 11.79
C ALA A 23 -5.09 -23.14 12.77
N GLN A 24 -5.80 -22.25 13.48
CA GLN A 24 -6.76 -22.63 14.52
C GLN A 24 -8.11 -23.08 13.96
N ASN A 25 -8.68 -22.36 13.00
CA ASN A 25 -10.04 -22.60 12.52
C ASN A 25 -10.09 -23.52 11.30
N HIS A 26 -9.01 -23.60 10.51
CA HIS A 26 -8.98 -24.35 9.25
C HIS A 26 -7.90 -25.43 9.21
N SER A 27 -7.09 -25.58 10.29
CA SER A 27 -5.95 -26.51 10.36
C SER A 27 -4.94 -26.32 9.22
N ILE A 28 -4.85 -25.11 8.65
CA ILE A 28 -3.94 -24.75 7.57
C ILE A 28 -2.70 -24.08 8.17
N VAL A 29 -1.58 -24.80 8.17
CA VAL A 29 -0.29 -24.27 8.63
C VAL A 29 0.55 -23.86 7.41
N ILE A 30 0.69 -22.56 7.18
CA ILE A 30 1.52 -22.01 6.11
C ILE A 30 2.55 -21.02 6.66
N SER A 31 3.67 -20.86 5.97
CA SER A 31 4.65 -19.83 6.32
C SER A 31 4.12 -18.43 6.00
N ILE A 32 4.61 -17.42 6.72
CA ILE A 32 4.29 -16.01 6.43
C ILE A 32 4.72 -15.60 5.01
N ARG A 33 5.77 -16.24 4.47
CA ARG A 33 6.26 -16.03 3.10
C ARG A 33 5.22 -16.52 2.09
N THR A 34 4.65 -17.70 2.33
CA THR A 34 3.59 -18.28 1.50
C THR A 34 2.35 -17.38 1.54
N LEU A 35 1.93 -16.94 2.73
CA LEU A 35 0.81 -16.01 2.86
C LEU A 35 1.03 -14.71 2.08
N LYS A 36 2.21 -14.08 2.23
CA LYS A 36 2.55 -12.87 1.47
C LYS A 36 2.56 -13.09 -0.04
N ARG A 37 3.04 -14.26 -0.50
CA ARG A 37 3.02 -14.61 -1.92
C ARG A 37 1.58 -14.71 -2.44
N ARG A 38 0.70 -15.40 -1.72
CA ARG A 38 -0.73 -15.50 -2.07
C ARG A 38 -1.43 -14.14 -2.02
N CYS A 39 -1.18 -13.31 -1.01
CA CYS A 39 -1.68 -11.93 -1.00
C CYS A 39 -1.26 -11.15 -2.25
N ARG A 40 -0.01 -11.32 -2.71
CA ARG A 40 0.49 -10.64 -3.93
C ARG A 40 -0.18 -11.18 -5.19
N GLU A 41 -0.30 -12.50 -5.33
CA GLU A 41 -0.99 -13.15 -6.45
C GLU A 41 -2.47 -12.71 -6.53
N LEU A 42 -3.11 -12.50 -5.37
CA LEU A 42 -4.49 -12.03 -5.24
C LEU A 42 -4.65 -10.50 -5.31
N GLY A 43 -3.56 -9.73 -5.49
CA GLY A 43 -3.60 -8.27 -5.51
C GLY A 43 -3.95 -7.60 -4.17
N LEU A 44 -3.90 -8.35 -3.07
CA LEU A 44 -4.23 -7.90 -1.72
C LEU A 44 -3.06 -7.12 -1.11
N CYS A 45 -3.11 -5.79 -1.19
CA CYS A 45 -2.08 -4.92 -0.62
C CYS A 45 -2.69 -3.85 0.30
N ARG A 46 -2.24 -3.80 1.57
CA ARG A 46 -2.76 -2.85 2.57
C ARG A 46 -2.32 -1.40 2.28
N ARG A 47 -1.29 -1.19 1.46
CA ARG A 47 -0.75 0.13 1.07
C ARG A 47 -1.28 0.59 -0.30
N ARG A 48 -2.58 0.41 -0.55
CA ARG A 48 -3.22 0.88 -1.79
C ARG A 48 -3.92 2.24 -1.65
N ASN A 49 -3.52 3.07 -0.68
CA ASN A 49 -3.81 4.51 -0.75
C ASN A 49 -2.71 5.21 -1.56
N GLN A 50 -2.37 4.66 -2.73
CA GLN A 50 -1.58 5.39 -3.70
C GLN A 50 -2.52 6.41 -4.30
N SER A 51 -2.14 7.68 -4.19
CA SER A 51 -2.87 8.73 -4.87
C SER A 51 -2.85 8.44 -6.36
N ASP A 52 -3.99 8.68 -6.99
CA ASP A 52 -4.14 8.53 -8.42
C ASP A 52 -2.98 9.21 -9.16
N ILE A 53 -2.43 8.54 -10.17
CA ILE A 53 -1.25 9.02 -10.89
C ILE A 53 -1.53 10.40 -11.50
N ASP A 54 -2.74 10.64 -11.99
CA ASP A 54 -3.14 11.93 -12.56
C ASP A 54 -3.14 13.03 -11.49
N ASN A 55 -3.58 12.71 -10.27
CA ASN A 55 -3.50 13.65 -9.14
C ASN A 55 -2.05 13.96 -8.73
N VAL A 56 -1.15 12.98 -8.81
CA VAL A 56 0.28 13.19 -8.53
C VAL A 56 0.91 14.05 -9.63
N ILE A 57 0.59 13.78 -10.91
CA ILE A 57 1.09 14.58 -12.05
C ILE A 57 0.61 16.02 -11.97
N ALA A 58 -0.69 16.25 -11.73
CA ALA A 58 -1.26 17.58 -11.56
C ALA A 58 -0.58 18.35 -10.42
N PHE A 59 -0.39 17.71 -9.27
CA PHE A 59 0.33 18.30 -8.14
C PHE A 59 1.79 18.65 -8.48
N VAL A 60 2.51 17.75 -9.15
CA VAL A 60 3.90 18.00 -9.56
C VAL A 60 3.95 19.16 -10.56
N GLN A 61 3.02 19.22 -11.52
CA GLN A 61 2.95 20.32 -12.48
C GLN A 61 2.63 21.66 -11.79
N GLU A 62 1.67 21.71 -10.87
CA GLU A 62 1.39 22.94 -10.10
C GLU A 62 2.61 23.43 -9.32
N GLU A 63 3.33 22.53 -8.64
CA GLU A 63 4.49 22.89 -7.84
C GLU A 63 5.72 23.26 -8.69
N LEU A 64 5.86 22.68 -9.89
CA LEU A 64 6.89 23.04 -10.87
C LEU A 64 6.63 24.38 -11.55
N HIS A 65 5.38 24.79 -11.74
CA HIS A 65 5.03 26.11 -12.30
C HIS A 65 4.91 27.20 -11.23
N GLY A 66 4.83 26.83 -9.95
CA GLY A 66 4.80 27.74 -8.80
C GLY A 66 6.17 27.98 -8.14
N ASN A 67 6.14 28.48 -6.90
CA ASN A 67 7.34 28.85 -6.12
C ASN A 67 8.25 27.66 -5.70
N GLY A 68 7.93 26.42 -6.10
CA GLY A 68 8.59 25.19 -5.67
C GLY A 68 9.87 24.83 -6.45
N GLN A 69 10.20 25.56 -7.52
CA GLN A 69 11.28 25.22 -8.46
C GLN A 69 12.67 25.04 -7.81
N MET A 70 12.94 25.68 -6.67
CA MET A 70 14.27 25.71 -6.06
C MET A 70 14.45 24.77 -4.83
N GLN A 71 13.39 24.08 -4.41
CA GLN A 71 13.37 23.35 -3.12
C GLN A 71 13.72 21.84 -3.23
N GLY A 72 13.73 21.31 -4.46
CA GLY A 72 14.13 19.93 -4.77
C GLY A 72 13.13 18.85 -4.32
N TYR A 73 13.45 17.60 -4.68
CA TYR A 73 12.56 16.43 -4.51
C TYR A 73 12.12 16.20 -3.06
N ARG A 74 13.00 16.40 -2.06
CA ARG A 74 12.67 16.17 -0.64
C ARG A 74 11.53 17.06 -0.16
N TRP A 75 11.55 18.34 -0.56
CA TRP A 75 10.51 19.29 -0.20
C TRP A 75 9.19 18.97 -0.93
N LEU A 76 9.26 18.64 -2.22
CA LEU A 76 8.09 18.24 -3.01
C LEU A 76 7.41 16.99 -2.40
N HIS A 77 8.21 16.00 -1.99
CA HIS A 77 7.72 14.80 -1.33
C HIS A 77 7.09 15.10 0.04
N LEU A 78 7.68 15.99 0.84
CA LEU A 78 7.09 16.42 2.12
C LEU A 78 5.74 17.12 1.88
N ARG A 79 5.67 17.99 0.87
CA ARG A 79 4.45 18.75 0.53
C ARG A 79 3.35 17.86 -0.04
N ALA A 80 3.73 16.85 -0.84
CA ALA A 80 2.83 15.80 -1.28
C ALA A 80 2.20 15.08 -0.07
N ILE A 81 2.99 14.67 0.91
CA ILE A 81 2.50 14.03 2.14
C ILE A 81 1.55 14.96 2.91
N GLN A 82 1.87 16.25 3.04
CA GLN A 82 1.01 17.24 3.71
C GLN A 82 -0.34 17.41 3.01
N ARG A 83 -0.38 17.31 1.68
CA ARG A 83 -1.62 17.29 0.88
C ARG A 83 -2.33 15.93 0.85
N GLY A 84 -1.84 14.95 1.63
CA GLY A 84 -2.41 13.61 1.68
C GLY A 84 -2.02 12.71 0.50
N LEU A 85 -1.10 13.17 -0.36
CA LEU A 85 -0.55 12.39 -1.45
C LEU A 85 0.51 11.41 -0.94
N ARG A 86 0.30 10.12 -1.16
CA ARG A 86 1.27 9.07 -0.82
C ARG A 86 1.98 8.61 -2.08
N CYS A 87 2.98 9.39 -2.49
CA CYS A 87 3.80 9.11 -3.67
C CYS A 87 4.74 7.91 -3.40
N LEU A 88 5.03 7.14 -4.45
CA LEU A 88 5.96 6.00 -4.40
C LEU A 88 7.35 6.48 -3.95
N LYS A 89 7.91 5.86 -2.91
CA LYS A 89 9.36 5.88 -2.70
C LYS A 89 9.99 5.11 -3.86
N GLY A 90 10.50 5.82 -4.86
CA GLY A 90 11.22 5.23 -5.99
C GLY A 90 10.86 5.86 -7.33
N LEU A 91 11.13 7.14 -7.48
CA LEU A 91 11.53 7.75 -8.75
C LEU A 91 13.00 8.15 -8.59
#